data_AF-A0A7U9X8V3-F1
#
_entry.id   AF-A0A7U9X8V3-F1
#
_cell.length_a   1.000
_cell.length_b   1.000
_cell.length_c   1.000
_cell.angle_alpha   90.00
_cell.angle_beta   90.00
_cell.angle_gamma   90.00
#
_symmetry.space_group_name_H-M   'P 1'
#
loop_
_entity.id
_entity.type
_entity.pdbx_description
1 polymer ?
#
loop_
_entity_poly.entity_id
_entity_poly.type
_entity_poly.pdbx_seq_one_letter_code
_entity_poly.pdbx_strand_id
1 'polypeptide(L)'
;MTNTQIIISEAIANGIYTKEEVDAILESGRMIPVHTFQTWKSAGYIVRKGEHAKITTRLWKFTNKKAGEADGDADGEANNHYYLAKAFLFTADQVEKIATA
;
A
#
# COMPACT_ATOMS: atom_id res chain seq x y z
N MET A 1 6.99 -9.41 -9.57
CA MET A 1 5.85 -9.05 -8.69
C MET A 1 5.63 -7.56 -8.75
N THR A 2 4.43 -7.11 -9.11
CA THR A 2 4.07 -5.69 -9.02
C THR A 2 3.43 -5.41 -7.67
N ASN A 3 3.52 -4.17 -7.19
CA ASN A 3 2.87 -3.77 -5.94
C ASN A 3 1.37 -4.07 -5.95
N THR A 4 0.70 -3.94 -7.10
CA THR A 4 -0.72 -4.27 -7.27
C THR A 4 -1.03 -5.74 -7.01
N GLN A 5 -0.21 -6.66 -7.54
CA GLN A 5 -0.39 -8.10 -7.32
C GLN A 5 -0.22 -8.46 -5.84
N ILE A 6 0.77 -7.84 -5.16
CA ILE A 6 0.97 -8.04 -3.71
C ILE A 6 -0.26 -7.56 -2.94
N ILE A 7 -0.78 -6.38 -3.25
CA ILE A 7 -1.99 -5.83 -2.61
C ILE A 7 -3.20 -6.77 -2.79
N ILE A 8 -3.41 -7.29 -4.00
CA ILE A 8 -4.50 -8.22 -4.30
C ILE A 8 -4.35 -9.52 -3.51
N SER A 9 -3.18 -10.16 -3.57
CA SER A 9 -2.94 -11.41 -2.86
C SER A 9 -3.14 -11.26 -1.36
N GLU A 10 -2.65 -10.16 -0.78
CA GLU A 10 -2.76 -9.90 0.65
C GLU A 10 -4.19 -9.54 1.08
N ALA A 11 -4.95 -8.86 0.21
CA ALA A 11 -6.37 -8.60 0.45
C ALA A 11 -7.20 -9.89 0.51
N ILE A 12 -6.89 -10.85 -0.38
CA ILE A 12 -7.51 -12.19 -0.36
C ILE A 12 -7.05 -12.97 0.88
N ALA A 13 -5.76 -12.94 1.20
CA ALA A 13 -5.20 -13.66 2.34
C ALA A 13 -5.75 -13.17 3.69
N ASN A 14 -6.03 -11.86 3.83
CA ASN A 14 -6.65 -11.29 5.03
C ASN A 14 -8.19 -11.43 5.04
N GLY A 15 -8.78 -12.04 4.00
CA GLY A 15 -10.23 -12.23 3.89
C GLY A 15 -11.01 -10.92 3.74
N ILE A 16 -10.36 -9.87 3.25
CA ILE A 16 -10.98 -8.55 3.04
C ILE A 16 -11.79 -8.54 1.75
N TYR A 17 -11.28 -9.19 0.72
CA TYR A 17 -11.97 -9.42 -0.53
C TYR A 17 -11.84 -10.89 -0.91
N THR A 18 -12.91 -11.47 -1.43
CA THR A 18 -12.82 -12.79 -2.06
C THR A 18 -12.15 -12.68 -3.43
N LYS A 19 -11.56 -13.78 -3.91
CA LYS A 19 -10.96 -13.82 -5.25
C LYS A 19 -11.99 -13.43 -6.32
N GLU A 20 -13.25 -13.83 -6.14
CA GLU A 20 -14.36 -13.53 -7.03
C GLU A 20 -14.71 -12.04 -7.05
N GLU A 21 -14.73 -11.36 -5.89
CA GLU A 21 -14.94 -9.92 -5.82
C GLU A 21 -13.78 -9.14 -6.46
N VAL A 22 -12.54 -9.58 -6.24
CA VAL A 22 -11.39 -8.97 -6.89
C VAL A 22 -11.48 -9.12 -8.41
N ASP A 23 -11.83 -10.31 -8.90
CA ASP A 23 -11.99 -10.59 -10.33
C ASP A 23 -13.08 -9.72 -10.95
N ALA A 24 -14.25 -9.64 -10.31
CA ALA A 24 -15.37 -8.79 -10.78
C ALA A 24 -14.99 -7.29 -10.82
N ILE A 25 -14.22 -6.81 -9.84
CA ILE A 25 -13.72 -5.43 -9.81
C ILE A 25 -12.69 -5.19 -10.93
N LEU A 26 -11.78 -6.15 -11.14
CA LEU A 26 -10.77 -6.11 -12.20
C LEU A 26 -11.39 -6.20 -13.60
N GLU A 27 -12.42 -7.04 -13.81
CA GLU A 27 -13.20 -7.14 -15.05
C GLU A 27 -13.90 -5.82 -15.37
N SER A 28 -14.35 -5.11 -14.34
CA SER A 28 -14.91 -3.75 -14.48
C SER A 28 -13.85 -2.69 -14.84
N GLY A 29 -12.59 -3.09 -15.04
CA GLY A 29 -11.46 -2.20 -15.30
C GLY A 29 -11.07 -1.33 -14.10
N ARG A 30 -11.55 -1.65 -12.90
CA ARG A 30 -11.24 -0.93 -11.66
C ARG A 30 -10.28 -1.76 -10.81
N MET A 31 -9.53 -1.07 -9.95
CA MET A 31 -8.71 -1.73 -8.94
C MET A 31 -9.48 -1.80 -7.62
N ILE A 32 -9.16 -2.80 -6.79
CA ILE A 32 -9.71 -2.86 -5.43
C ILE A 32 -9.36 -1.56 -4.69
N PRO A 33 -10.31 -0.97 -3.96
CA PRO A 33 -10.09 0.28 -3.24
C PRO A 33 -9.33 -0.02 -1.93
N VAL A 34 -8.13 -0.56 -2.09
CA VAL A 34 -7.18 -0.92 -1.04
C VAL A 34 -5.89 -0.18 -1.35
N HIS A 35 -5.67 0.90 -0.62
CA HIS A 35 -4.55 1.77 -0.87
C HIS A 35 -3.83 2.15 0.42
N THR A 36 -2.60 2.64 0.25
CA THR A 36 -1.84 3.20 1.36
C THR A 36 -2.48 4.52 1.82
N PHE A 37 -2.25 4.89 3.08
CA PHE A 37 -2.73 6.16 3.64
C PHE A 37 -2.38 7.37 2.75
N GLN A 38 -1.18 7.39 2.16
CA GLN A 38 -0.72 8.48 1.30
C GLN A 38 -1.57 8.60 0.03
N THR A 39 -1.92 7.48 -0.58
CA THR A 39 -2.77 7.42 -1.78
C THR A 39 -4.18 7.89 -1.45
N TRP A 40 -4.76 7.43 -0.32
CA TRP A 40 -6.06 7.90 0.14
C TRP A 40 -6.06 9.41 0.37
N LYS A 41 -5.04 9.92 1.07
CA LYS A 41 -4.88 11.36 1.32
C LYS A 41 -4.81 12.16 0.03
N SER A 42 -4.12 11.65 -0.98
CA SER A 42 -4.03 12.28 -2.30
C SER A 42 -5.35 12.24 -3.07
N ALA A 43 -6.17 11.21 -2.83
CA ALA A 43 -7.51 11.08 -3.39
C ALA A 43 -8.58 11.90 -2.63
N GLY A 44 -8.21 12.65 -1.58
CA GLY A 44 -9.16 13.42 -0.76
C GLY A 44 -9.87 12.60 0.32
N TYR A 45 -9.31 11.45 0.70
CA TYR A 45 -9.81 10.62 1.79
C TYR A 45 -8.75 10.47 2.89
N ILE A 46 -9.17 10.34 4.14
CA ILE A 46 -8.27 10.12 5.27
C ILE A 46 -8.74 8.89 6.03
N VAL A 47 -7.81 8.08 6.54
CA VAL A 47 -8.17 6.96 7.42
C VAL A 47 -8.75 7.50 8.71
N ARG A 48 -9.86 6.91 9.15
CA ARG A 48 -10.52 7.26 10.41
C ARG A 48 -9.54 7.19 11.58
N LYS A 49 -9.65 8.14 12.50
CA LYS A 49 -8.76 8.22 13.66
C LYS A 49 -9.01 7.03 14.60
N GLY A 50 -8.02 6.16 14.75
CA GLY A 50 -8.11 4.93 15.56
C GLY A 50 -8.16 3.64 14.74
N GLU A 51 -8.35 3.74 13.42
CA GLU A 51 -8.41 2.57 12.55
C GLU A 51 -7.02 2.03 12.22
N HIS A 52 -6.83 0.73 12.47
CA HIS A 52 -5.59 0.03 12.16
C HIS A 52 -5.61 -0.52 10.74
N ALA A 53 -4.44 -0.60 10.10
CA ALA A 53 -4.33 -1.17 8.76
C ALA A 53 -4.85 -2.61 8.75
N LYS A 54 -5.84 -2.89 7.91
CA LYS A 54 -6.37 -4.26 7.74
C LYS A 54 -5.35 -5.18 7.10
N ILE A 55 -4.47 -4.63 6.27
CA ILE A 55 -3.45 -5.38 5.57
C ILE A 55 -2.11 -4.70 5.82
N THR A 56 -1.17 -5.46 6.38
CA THR A 56 0.22 -5.04 6.58
C THR A 56 1.10 -5.90 5.72
N THR A 57 1.64 -5.33 4.65
CA THR A 57 2.48 -6.07 3.69
C THR A 57 3.78 -5.34 3.40
N ARG A 58 4.64 -5.88 2.54
CA ARG A 58 5.86 -5.21 2.08
C ARG A 58 5.72 -4.89 0.59
N LEU A 59 5.79 -3.60 0.25
CA LEU A 59 5.74 -3.15 -1.14
C LEU A 59 7.13 -2.73 -1.60
N TRP A 60 7.40 -2.95 -2.89
CA TRP A 60 8.63 -2.48 -3.51
C TRP A 60 8.58 -0.97 -3.61
N LYS A 61 9.46 -0.31 -2.87
CA LYS A 61 9.62 1.15 -2.90
C LYS A 61 10.95 1.46 -3.58
N PHE A 62 10.89 2.37 -4.54
CA PHE A 62 12.07 2.90 -5.18
C PHE A 62 12.63 4.05 -4.34
N THR A 63 13.92 4.01 -4.01
CA THR A 63 14.63 5.15 -3.41
C THR A 63 15.78 5.57 -4.29
N ASN A 64 15.97 6.88 -4.41
CA ASN A 64 17.13 7.53 -5.02
C ASN A 64 17.97 8.24 -3.95
N LYS A 65 17.76 7.92 -2.66
CA LYS A 65 18.66 8.42 -1.61
C LYS A 65 20.01 7.71 -1.76
N LYS A 66 21.08 8.49 -1.95
CA LYS A 66 22.45 8.03 -1.73
C LYS A 66 22.54 7.40 -0.34
N ALA A 67 23.03 6.16 -0.26
CA ALA A 67 23.33 5.50 1.00
C ALA A 67 24.26 6.41 1.82
N GLY A 68 23.84 6.81 3.02
CA GLY A 68 24.62 7.74 3.82
C GLY A 68 24.07 8.05 5.22
N GLU A 69 22.81 7.75 5.53
CA GLU A 69 22.27 8.00 6.87
C GLU A 69 21.31 6.88 7.30
N ALA A 70 21.85 5.70 7.55
CA ALA A 70 21.24 4.74 8.47
C ALA A 70 22.36 3.94 9.13
N ASP A 71 22.47 4.14 10.43
CA ASP A 71 23.26 3.38 11.39
C ASP A 71 23.13 1.86 11.13
N GLY A 72 24.27 1.20 10.94
CA GLY A 72 24.43 -0.27 11.03
C GLY A 72 23.75 -1.12 9.96
N ASP A 73 24.44 -1.40 8.85
CA ASP A 73 25.05 -2.71 8.54
C ASP A 73 25.48 -2.75 7.06
N ALA A 74 26.75 -3.11 6.89
CA ALA A 74 27.50 -3.57 5.70
C ALA A 74 27.03 -3.31 4.25
N ASP A 75 27.97 -2.69 3.53
CA ASP A 75 28.35 -2.94 2.13
C ASP A 75 27.61 -2.21 0.99
N GLY A 76 28.38 -1.33 0.33
CA GLY A 76 28.52 -1.43 -1.12
C GLY A 76 27.49 -0.69 -1.99
N GLU A 77 28.00 0.34 -2.66
CA GLU A 77 27.51 0.89 -3.93
C GLU A 77 26.27 1.80 -3.88
N ALA A 78 26.38 2.92 -4.61
CA ALA A 78 25.30 3.84 -4.92
C ALA A 78 24.28 3.15 -5.84
N ASN A 79 23.55 2.20 -5.28
CA ASN A 79 22.52 1.46 -5.98
C ASN A 79 21.21 2.25 -5.93
N ASN A 80 20.70 2.66 -7.08
CA ASN A 80 19.27 2.94 -7.26
C ASN A 80 18.50 1.66 -6.89
N HIS A 81 18.23 1.47 -5.61
CA HIS A 81 17.79 0.20 -5.07
C HIS A 81 16.28 0.20 -4.82
N TYR A 82 15.63 -0.85 -5.31
CA TYR A 82 14.27 -1.19 -4.90
C TYR A 82 14.36 -1.98 -3.61
N TYR A 83 13.83 -1.42 -2.53
CA TYR A 83 13.75 -2.11 -1.25
C TYR A 83 12.30 -2.43 -0.90
N LEU A 84 12.11 -3.55 -0.20
CA LEU A 84 10.82 -3.92 0.36
C LEU A 84 10.54 -3.10 1.61
N ALA A 85 9.68 -2.11 1.50
CA ALA A 85 9.26 -1.27 2.61
C ALA A 85 7.96 -1.81 3.22
N LYS A 86 7.86 -1.78 4.55
CA LYS A 86 6.60 -2.08 5.25
C LYS A 86 5.54 -1.06 4.82
N ALA A 87 4.45 -1.55 4.28
CA ALA A 87 3.32 -0.79 3.78
C ALA A 87 2.06 -1.16 4.55
N PHE A 88 1.31 -0.12 4.92
CA PHE A 88 0.03 -0.23 5.61
C PHE A 88 -1.06 0.12 4.61
N LEU A 89 -1.94 -0.83 4.35
CA LEU A 89 -3.03 -0.70 3.40
C LEU A 89 -4.35 -0.62 4.15
N PHE A 90 -5.21 0.27 3.64
CA PHE A 90 -6.52 0.57 4.21
C PHE A 90 -7.58 0.41 3.12
N THR A 91 -8.73 -0.11 3.51
CA THR A 91 -9.88 -0.29 2.63
C THR A 91 -10.71 0.99 2.54
N ALA A 92 -11.59 1.08 1.53
CA ALA A 92 -12.56 2.16 1.40
C ALA A 92 -13.45 2.35 2.64
N ASP A 93 -13.73 1.26 3.36
CA ASP A 93 -14.59 1.28 4.56
C ASP A 93 -13.92 1.99 5.74
N GLN A 94 -12.57 1.98 5.79
CA GLN A 94 -11.79 2.59 6.88
C GLN A 94 -11.47 4.06 6.66
N VAL A 95 -11.82 4.62 5.50
CA VAL A 95 -11.50 6.00 5.15
C VAL A 95 -12.76 6.87 5.12
N GLU A 96 -12.60 8.11 5.53
CA GLU A 96 -13.61 9.16 5.46
C GLU A 96 -13.17 10.22 4.45
N LYS A 97 -14.12 10.87 3.78
CA LYS A 97 -13.80 12.01 2.92
C LYS A 97 -13.21 13.12 3.77
N ILE A 98 -12.08 13.66 3.34
CA ILE A 98 -11.54 14.90 3.90
C ILE A 98 -12.53 15.99 3.50
N ALA A 99 -13.42 16.35 4.43
CA ALA A 99 -14.23 17.55 4.28
C ALA A 99 -13.28 18.74 4.36
N THR A 100 -12.81 19.21 3.20
CA THR A 100 -12.18 20.52 3.10
C THR A 100 -13.27 21.54 3.44
N ALA A 101 -13.22 22.07 4.67
CA ALA A 101 -13.98 23.23 5.10
C ALA A 101 -13.44 24.51 4.43
#